data_AF-A0A7V0V8B0-F1
#
_entry.id   AF-A0A7V0V8B0-F1
#
_cell.length_a   1.000
_cell.length_b   1.000
_cell.length_c   1.000
_cell.angle_alpha   90.00
_cell.angle_beta   90.00
_cell.angle_gamma   90.00
#
_symmetry.space_group_name_H-M   'P 1'
#
loop_
_entity.id
_entity.type
_entity.pdbx_description
1 polymer ?
#
loop_
_entity_poly.entity_id
_entity_poly.type
_entity_poly.pdbx_seq_one_letter_code
_entity_poly.pdbx_strand_id
1 'polypeptide(L)'
;GVPLFREPATENARITMTLMAVILGFLFVGATWVARLYGIVPSVKETVISQIAKGVFRGGFFYYYIQFATTLILFVAANTSFAGFPNLASIMAADGYMPRQLKQRGYRLAYSNGILALTFFAALLVIVFKAITHDLIPLYAVGVFTGFTLSQFGMVRYWQKTRHNAVAQGGYQCCWWSCRVDCNRCSCSY
;
A
#
# COMPACT_ATOMS: atom_id res chain seq x y z
N GLY A 1 0.57 9.80 5.56
CA GLY A 1 1.65 9.10 6.30
C GLY A 1 1.31 9.08 7.78
N VAL A 2 1.99 8.25 8.57
CA VAL A 2 1.87 8.16 10.05
C VAL A 2 1.69 9.50 10.79
N PRO A 3 2.30 10.64 10.37
CA PRO A 3 2.03 11.95 11.01
C PRO A 3 0.59 12.48 10.90
N LEU A 4 -0.29 11.86 10.12
CA LEU A 4 -1.71 12.25 10.03
C LEU A 4 -2.55 11.74 11.22
N PHE A 5 -2.03 10.80 12.01
CA PHE A 5 -2.74 10.24 13.15
C PHE A 5 -2.63 11.13 14.38
N ARG A 6 -3.72 11.24 15.15
CA ARG A 6 -3.74 11.94 16.44
C ARG A 6 -2.79 11.26 17.42
N GLU A 7 -2.08 12.04 18.24
CA GLU A 7 -1.13 11.50 19.22
C GLU A 7 -1.82 10.62 20.27
N PRO A 8 -1.22 9.47 20.65
CA PRO A 8 0.05 8.91 20.17
C PRO A 8 -0.05 8.28 18.76
N ALA A 9 0.63 8.89 17.78
CA ALA A 9 0.45 8.58 16.36
C ALA A 9 0.93 7.16 15.99
N THR A 10 1.98 6.67 16.66
CA THR A 10 2.56 5.33 16.42
C THR A 10 1.66 4.20 16.91
N GLU A 11 1.03 4.38 18.06
CA GLU A 11 0.09 3.42 18.64
C GLU A 11 -1.14 3.29 17.75
N ASN A 12 -1.75 4.43 17.43
CA ASN A 12 -2.95 4.51 16.62
C ASN A 12 -2.73 3.96 15.21
N ALA A 13 -1.63 4.36 14.54
CA ALA A 13 -1.29 3.83 13.23
C ALA A 13 -1.10 2.30 13.24
N ARG A 14 -0.44 1.76 14.27
CA ARG A 14 -0.25 0.31 14.42
C ARG A 14 -1.58 -0.42 14.59
N ILE A 15 -2.48 0.09 15.42
CA ILE A 15 -3.80 -0.50 15.64
C ILE A 15 -4.60 -0.48 14.32
N THR A 16 -4.64 0.65 13.63
CA THR A 16 -5.38 0.77 12.36
C THR A 16 -4.82 -0.16 11.29
N MET A 17 -3.50 -0.22 11.11
CA MET A 17 -2.87 -1.12 10.13
C MET A 17 -3.14 -2.59 10.46
N THR A 18 -3.08 -2.98 11.73
CA THR A 18 -3.39 -4.34 12.17
C THR A 18 -4.86 -4.68 11.90
N LEU A 19 -5.77 -3.79 12.24
CA LEU A 19 -7.21 -3.99 12.03
C LEU A 19 -7.55 -4.11 10.54
N MET A 20 -6.95 -3.27 9.69
CA MET A 20 -7.09 -3.40 8.23
C MET A 20 -6.59 -4.75 7.72
N ALA A 21 -5.43 -5.22 8.21
CA ALA A 21 -4.88 -6.52 7.82
C ALA A 21 -5.77 -7.68 8.27
N VAL A 22 -6.31 -7.62 9.49
CA VAL A 22 -7.21 -8.65 10.03
C VAL A 22 -8.51 -8.73 9.24
N ILE A 23 -9.17 -7.59 8.99
CA ILE A 23 -10.41 -7.56 8.21
C ILE A 23 -10.17 -8.06 6.79
N LEU A 24 -9.09 -7.63 6.14
CA LEU A 24 -8.74 -8.09 4.80
C LEU A 24 -8.45 -9.59 4.77
N GLY A 25 -7.71 -10.11 5.75
CA GLY A 25 -7.44 -11.53 5.89
C GLY A 25 -8.72 -12.35 6.11
N PHE A 26 -9.61 -11.88 6.98
CA PHE A 26 -10.91 -12.51 7.21
C PHE A 26 -11.77 -12.54 5.95
N LEU A 27 -11.89 -11.42 5.24
CA LEU A 27 -12.64 -11.33 3.98
C LEU A 27 -12.05 -12.24 2.90
N PHE A 28 -10.73 -12.28 2.76
CA PHE A 28 -10.06 -13.10 1.77
C PHE A 28 -10.25 -14.60 2.04
N VAL A 29 -10.07 -15.04 3.29
CA VAL A 29 -10.31 -16.43 3.70
C VAL A 29 -11.78 -16.79 3.54
N GLY A 30 -12.70 -15.93 3.98
CA GLY A 30 -14.14 -16.14 3.85
C GLY A 30 -14.58 -16.27 2.39
N ALA A 31 -14.14 -15.36 1.51
CA ALA A 31 -14.44 -15.43 0.08
C ALA A 31 -13.85 -16.69 -0.57
N THR A 32 -12.61 -17.07 -0.21
CA THR A 32 -11.96 -18.29 -0.71
C THR A 32 -12.69 -19.56 -0.27
N TRP A 33 -13.14 -19.59 1.00
CA TRP A 33 -13.91 -20.70 1.54
C TRP A 33 -15.24 -20.89 0.80
N VAL A 34 -15.99 -19.81 0.60
CA VAL A 34 -17.23 -19.82 -0.18
C VAL A 34 -16.96 -20.25 -1.63
N ALA A 35 -15.91 -19.72 -2.27
CA ALA A 35 -15.56 -20.08 -3.64
C ALA A 35 -15.30 -21.59 -3.80
N ARG A 36 -14.65 -22.22 -2.82
CA ARG A 36 -14.42 -23.68 -2.82
C ARG A 36 -15.71 -24.48 -2.66
N LEU A 37 -16.61 -24.06 -1.77
CA LEU A 37 -17.88 -24.77 -1.54
C LEU A 37 -18.77 -24.79 -2.79
N TYR A 38 -18.78 -23.70 -3.57
CA TYR A 38 -19.58 -23.60 -4.80
C TYR A 38 -18.91 -24.18 -6.05
N GLY A 39 -17.70 -24.76 -5.93
CA GLY A 39 -17.02 -25.41 -7.06
C GLY A 39 -16.74 -24.48 -8.24
N ILE A 40 -16.45 -23.22 -7.96
CA ILE A 40 -16.32 -22.16 -8.98
C ILE A 40 -15.09 -22.43 -9.86
N VAL A 41 -15.34 -22.78 -11.12
CA VAL A 41 -14.28 -22.92 -12.13
C VAL A 41 -13.95 -21.53 -12.70
N PRO A 42 -12.69 -21.07 -12.65
CA PRO A 42 -12.30 -19.79 -13.23
C PRO A 42 -12.73 -19.70 -14.69
N SER A 43 -13.57 -18.73 -15.01
CA SER A 43 -14.02 -18.48 -16.39
C SER A 43 -13.43 -17.15 -16.85
N VAL A 44 -12.95 -17.11 -18.09
CA VAL A 44 -12.35 -15.90 -18.69
C VAL A 44 -13.36 -14.75 -18.80
N LYS A 45 -14.66 -15.05 -18.76
CA LYS A 45 -15.73 -14.06 -18.95
C LYS A 45 -16.28 -13.46 -17.66
N GLU A 46 -16.07 -14.10 -16.51
CA GLU A 46 -16.72 -13.70 -15.25
C GLU A 46 -15.78 -13.75 -14.06
N THR A 47 -15.80 -12.68 -13.24
CA THR A 47 -14.99 -12.61 -12.01
C THR A 47 -15.48 -13.63 -10.99
N VAL A 48 -14.57 -14.11 -10.13
CA VAL A 48 -14.90 -15.04 -9.04
C VAL A 48 -16.02 -14.47 -8.15
N ILE A 49 -15.99 -13.16 -7.87
CA ILE A 49 -17.03 -12.47 -7.09
C ILE A 49 -18.40 -12.53 -7.79
N SER A 50 -18.45 -12.31 -9.12
CA SER A 50 -19.69 -12.45 -9.90
C SER A 50 -20.21 -13.88 -9.87
N GLN A 51 -19.34 -14.88 -9.96
CA GLN A 51 -19.73 -16.29 -9.92
C GLN A 51 -20.28 -16.69 -8.53
N ILE A 52 -19.66 -16.23 -7.44
CA ILE A 52 -20.18 -16.40 -6.08
C ILE A 52 -21.56 -15.75 -5.96
N ALA A 53 -21.70 -14.50 -6.43
CA ALA A 53 -22.96 -13.77 -6.35
C ALA A 53 -24.09 -14.45 -7.16
N LYS A 54 -23.78 -15.03 -8.33
CA LYS A 54 -24.75 -15.85 -9.09
C LYS A 54 -25.11 -17.14 -8.37
N GLY A 55 -24.14 -17.82 -7.77
CA GLY A 55 -24.37 -19.06 -7.00
C GLY A 55 -25.29 -18.85 -5.79
N VAL A 56 -25.16 -17.70 -5.12
CA VAL A 56 -25.95 -17.37 -3.91
C VAL A 56 -27.30 -16.74 -4.27
N PHE A 57 -27.34 -15.79 -5.22
CA PHE A 57 -28.52 -14.94 -5.47
C PHE A 57 -29.25 -15.21 -6.79
N ARG A 58 -28.83 -16.19 -7.59
CA ARG A 58 -29.47 -16.65 -8.85
C ARG A 58 -29.85 -15.54 -9.86
N GLY A 59 -29.24 -14.36 -9.79
CA GLY A 59 -29.46 -13.25 -10.73
C GLY A 59 -30.50 -12.19 -10.32
N GLY A 60 -30.88 -12.09 -9.05
CA GLY A 60 -31.81 -11.05 -8.56
C GLY A 60 -31.18 -9.66 -8.31
N PHE A 61 -31.95 -8.74 -7.73
CA PHE A 61 -31.52 -7.37 -7.37
C PHE A 61 -30.19 -7.33 -6.58
N PHE A 62 -29.99 -8.27 -5.65
CA PHE A 62 -28.77 -8.39 -4.85
C PHE A 62 -27.50 -8.68 -5.67
N TYR A 63 -27.61 -9.34 -6.82
CA TYR A 63 -26.47 -9.56 -7.73
C TYR A 63 -25.95 -8.23 -8.29
N TYR A 64 -26.85 -7.39 -8.81
CA TYR A 64 -26.50 -6.08 -9.35
C TYR A 64 -25.96 -5.14 -8.26
N TYR A 65 -26.51 -5.22 -7.05
CA TYR A 65 -26.01 -4.45 -5.91
C TYR A 65 -24.55 -4.79 -5.57
N ILE A 66 -24.21 -6.08 -5.47
CA ILE A 66 -22.84 -6.53 -5.19
C ILE A 66 -21.88 -6.13 -6.33
N GLN A 67 -22.33 -6.24 -7.58
CA GLN A 67 -21.52 -5.86 -8.74
C GLN A 67 -21.22 -4.35 -8.77
N PHE A 68 -22.23 -3.53 -8.46
CA PHE A 68 -22.08 -2.09 -8.37
C PHE A 68 -21.15 -1.70 -7.22
N ALA A 69 -21.34 -2.28 -6.03
CA ALA A 69 -20.47 -2.06 -4.88
C ALA A 69 -19.00 -2.42 -5.17
N THR A 70 -18.77 -3.57 -5.82
CA THR A 70 -17.41 -4.01 -6.21
C THR A 70 -16.76 -3.02 -7.17
N THR A 71 -17.51 -2.55 -8.17
CA THR A 71 -17.02 -1.56 -9.13
C THR A 71 -16.66 -0.24 -8.45
N LEU A 72 -17.49 0.20 -7.48
CA LEU A 72 -17.25 1.42 -6.72
C LEU A 72 -15.99 1.31 -5.85
N ILE A 73 -15.77 0.17 -5.18
CA ILE A 73 -14.56 -0.06 -4.39
C ILE A 73 -13.30 -0.03 -5.28
N LEU A 74 -13.34 -0.67 -6.45
CA LEU A 74 -12.23 -0.62 -7.43
C LEU A 74 -11.96 0.81 -7.92
N PHE A 75 -13.01 1.60 -8.12
CA PHE A 75 -12.88 3.00 -8.50
C PHE A 75 -12.22 3.85 -7.40
N VAL A 76 -12.63 3.67 -6.14
CA VAL A 76 -12.02 4.35 -4.99
C VAL A 76 -10.55 3.93 -4.82
N ALA A 77 -10.23 2.65 -5.03
CA ALA A 77 -8.86 2.16 -5.00
C ALA A 77 -7.99 2.84 -6.08
N ALA A 78 -8.48 2.94 -7.32
CA ALA A 78 -7.79 3.65 -8.39
C ALA A 78 -7.55 5.13 -8.02
N ASN A 79 -8.57 5.82 -7.50
CA ASN A 79 -8.44 7.21 -7.07
C ASN A 79 -7.37 7.40 -5.97
N THR A 80 -7.25 6.44 -5.06
CA THR A 80 -6.23 6.47 -3.99
C THR A 80 -4.82 6.41 -4.57
N SER A 81 -4.57 5.58 -5.61
CA SER A 81 -3.28 5.50 -6.30
C SER A 81 -2.91 6.81 -6.99
N PHE A 82 -3.87 7.45 -7.68
CA PHE A 82 -3.65 8.74 -8.34
C PHE A 82 -3.40 9.89 -7.35
N ALA A 83 -4.04 9.87 -6.17
CA ALA A 83 -3.82 10.87 -5.13
C ALA A 83 -2.47 10.69 -4.38
N GLY A 84 -2.01 9.44 -4.22
CA GLY A 84 -0.77 9.12 -3.49
C GLY A 84 0.51 9.33 -4.31
N PHE A 85 0.47 9.06 -5.62
CA PHE A 85 1.66 9.04 -6.47
C PHE A 85 2.42 10.37 -6.55
N PRO A 86 1.79 11.56 -6.70
CA PRO A 86 2.54 12.80 -6.85
C PRO A 86 3.33 13.18 -5.58
N ASN A 87 2.83 12.80 -4.41
CA ASN A 87 3.55 12.98 -3.15
C ASN A 87 4.82 12.13 -3.12
N LEU A 88 4.76 10.87 -3.57
CA LEU A 88 5.94 10.00 -3.68
C LEU A 88 6.94 10.52 -4.75
N ALA A 89 6.43 10.92 -5.91
CA ALA A 89 7.25 11.42 -7.01
C ALA A 89 8.00 12.72 -6.63
N SER A 90 7.35 13.62 -5.88
CA SER A 90 8.00 14.86 -5.42
C SER A 90 9.12 14.61 -4.39
N ILE A 91 8.97 13.60 -3.52
CA ILE A 91 10.03 13.17 -2.60
C ILE A 91 11.23 12.61 -3.40
N MET A 92 10.98 11.73 -4.37
CA MET A 92 12.04 11.18 -5.22
C MET A 92 12.73 12.25 -6.09
N ALA A 93 12.00 13.26 -6.56
CA ALA A 93 12.55 14.39 -7.30
C ALA A 93 13.39 15.31 -6.40
N ALA A 94 13.03 15.46 -5.12
CA ALA A 94 13.83 16.22 -4.15
C ALA A 94 15.23 15.58 -3.98
N ASP A 95 15.29 14.25 -3.94
CA ASP A 95 16.52 13.45 -3.82
C ASP A 95 17.37 13.41 -5.11
N GLY A 96 16.93 14.06 -6.20
CA GLY A 96 17.73 14.24 -7.42
C GLY A 96 17.62 13.09 -8.43
N TYR A 97 16.78 12.09 -8.19
CA TYR A 97 16.56 10.94 -9.09
C TYR A 97 15.60 11.24 -10.27
N MET A 98 15.01 12.45 -10.34
CA MET A 98 14.11 12.88 -11.42
C MET A 98 14.47 14.29 -11.94
N PRO A 99 14.23 14.61 -13.23
CA PRO A 99 14.67 15.86 -13.86
C PRO A 99 14.13 17.09 -13.13
N ARG A 100 14.93 18.17 -13.09
CA ARG A 100 14.66 19.43 -12.35
C ARG A 100 13.30 20.09 -12.66
N GLN A 101 12.63 19.71 -13.74
CA GLN A 101 11.26 20.11 -14.10
C GLN A 101 10.19 19.64 -13.08
N LEU A 102 10.48 18.61 -12.27
CA LEU A 102 9.64 18.19 -11.14
C LEU A 102 10.04 18.86 -9.81
N LYS A 103 11.20 19.52 -9.76
CA LYS A 103 11.78 20.10 -8.55
C LYS A 103 11.51 21.60 -8.40
N GLN A 104 11.00 22.28 -9.43
CA GLN A 104 10.90 23.74 -9.42
C GLN A 104 9.45 24.26 -9.41
N ARG A 105 9.11 24.86 -8.25
CA ARG A 105 8.02 25.81 -7.97
C ARG A 105 6.58 25.33 -8.18
N GLY A 106 5.95 24.98 -7.06
CA GLY A 106 4.51 25.10 -6.85
C GLY A 106 3.85 23.75 -6.58
N TYR A 107 3.19 23.67 -5.42
CA TYR A 107 2.38 22.53 -4.94
C TYR A 107 1.40 21.97 -6.00
N ARG A 108 1.03 22.75 -7.02
CA ARG A 108 0.14 22.35 -8.14
C ARG A 108 0.85 21.76 -9.36
N LEU A 109 2.06 22.21 -9.70
CA LEU A 109 2.71 21.84 -10.97
C LEU A 109 3.39 20.46 -10.89
N ALA A 110 4.03 20.15 -9.76
CA ALA A 110 4.53 18.80 -9.47
C ALA A 110 3.37 17.79 -9.36
N TYR A 111 2.23 18.22 -8.82
CA TYR A 111 1.02 17.40 -8.73
C TYR A 111 0.44 17.08 -10.12
N SER A 112 0.34 18.07 -11.01
CA SER A 112 -0.17 17.90 -12.37
C SER A 112 0.77 17.06 -13.26
N ASN A 113 2.08 17.33 -13.25
CA ASN A 113 3.05 16.57 -14.04
C ASN A 113 3.15 15.11 -13.58
N GLY A 114 3.04 14.85 -12.27
CA GLY A 114 3.02 13.50 -11.71
C GLY A 114 1.79 12.70 -12.15
N ILE A 115 0.60 13.32 -12.12
CA ILE A 115 -0.64 12.66 -12.60
C ILE A 115 -0.58 12.41 -14.11
N LEU A 116 -0.09 13.36 -14.90
CA LEU A 116 0.05 13.21 -16.35
C LEU A 116 1.00 12.06 -16.70
N ALA A 117 2.16 11.99 -16.05
CA ALA A 117 3.11 10.89 -16.24
C ALA A 117 2.49 9.55 -15.86
N LEU A 118 1.83 9.46 -14.70
CA LEU A 118 1.17 8.22 -14.25
C LEU A 118 0.07 7.79 -15.23
N THR A 119 -0.75 8.73 -15.69
CA THR A 119 -1.83 8.47 -16.66
C THR A 119 -1.26 7.96 -17.98
N PHE A 120 -0.17 8.56 -18.47
CA PHE A 120 0.51 8.11 -19.67
C PHE A 120 1.05 6.68 -19.53
N PHE A 121 1.76 6.38 -18.43
CA PHE A 121 2.27 5.02 -18.18
C PHE A 121 1.15 3.99 -18.00
N ALA A 122 0.08 4.36 -17.29
CA ALA A 122 -1.09 3.49 -17.11
C ALA A 122 -1.77 3.19 -18.45
N ALA A 123 -2.00 4.21 -19.28
CA ALA A 123 -2.57 4.05 -20.62
C ALA A 123 -1.69 3.17 -21.52
N LEU A 124 -0.37 3.39 -21.48
CA LEU A 124 0.60 2.59 -22.22
C LEU A 124 0.53 1.11 -21.81
N LEU A 125 0.49 0.81 -20.51
CA LEU A 125 0.34 -0.56 -20.00
C LEU A 125 -0.97 -1.19 -20.49
N VAL A 126 -2.10 -0.47 -20.40
CA VAL A 126 -3.40 -1.00 -20.85
C VAL A 126 -3.40 -1.34 -22.33
N ILE A 127 -2.77 -0.50 -23.17
CA ILE A 127 -2.65 -0.73 -24.62
C ILE A 127 -1.77 -1.96 -24.91
N VAL A 128 -0.60 -2.07 -24.26
CA VAL A 128 0.36 -3.16 -24.47
C VAL A 128 -0.23 -4.51 -24.06
N PHE A 129 -0.87 -4.56 -22.89
CA PHE A 129 -1.42 -5.80 -22.32
C PHE A 129 -2.90 -6.06 -22.71
N LYS A 130 -3.50 -5.19 -23.54
CA LYS A 130 -4.88 -5.30 -24.03
C LYS A 130 -5.93 -5.51 -22.93
N ALA A 131 -5.71 -4.94 -21.75
CA ALA A 131 -6.56 -5.10 -20.55
C ALA A 131 -6.78 -6.57 -20.09
N ILE A 132 -5.86 -7.49 -20.41
CA ILE A 132 -5.94 -8.89 -19.98
C ILE A 132 -5.41 -9.00 -18.55
N THR A 133 -6.30 -9.25 -17.59
CA THR A 133 -5.96 -9.34 -16.16
C THR A 133 -4.94 -10.43 -15.85
N HIS A 134 -4.95 -11.53 -16.63
CA HIS A 134 -4.04 -12.67 -16.45
C HIS A 134 -2.56 -12.27 -16.55
N ASP A 135 -2.23 -11.31 -17.42
CA ASP A 135 -0.85 -10.86 -17.63
C ASP A 135 -0.52 -9.61 -16.79
N LEU A 136 -1.54 -8.83 -16.40
CA LEU A 136 -1.39 -7.68 -15.51
C LEU A 136 -1.05 -8.08 -14.07
N ILE A 137 -1.63 -9.18 -13.57
CA ILE A 137 -1.46 -9.60 -12.17
C ILE A 137 0.02 -9.90 -11.84
N PRO A 138 0.77 -10.70 -12.65
CA PRO A 138 2.19 -10.94 -12.40
C PRO A 138 3.04 -9.66 -12.44
N LEU A 139 2.78 -8.77 -13.41
CA LEU A 139 3.52 -7.51 -13.52
C LEU A 139 3.35 -6.62 -12.28
N TYR A 140 2.12 -6.50 -11.79
CA TYR A 140 1.82 -5.80 -10.55
C TYR A 140 2.52 -6.45 -9.35
N ALA A 141 2.47 -7.78 -9.25
CA ALA A 141 3.10 -8.53 -8.17
C ALA A 141 4.61 -8.27 -8.11
N VAL A 142 5.32 -8.31 -9.25
CA VAL A 142 6.76 -8.01 -9.30
C VAL A 142 7.07 -6.60 -8.77
N GLY A 143 6.27 -5.60 -9.14
CA GLY A 143 6.44 -4.23 -8.63
C GLY A 143 6.28 -4.13 -7.11
N VAL A 144 5.20 -4.72 -6.58
CA VAL A 144 4.90 -4.70 -5.14
C VAL A 144 5.95 -5.46 -4.33
N PHE A 145 6.31 -6.67 -4.76
CA PHE A 145 7.32 -7.48 -4.08
C PHE A 145 8.71 -6.84 -4.11
N THR A 146 9.06 -6.15 -5.20
CA THR A 146 10.33 -5.40 -5.27
C THR A 146 10.33 -4.25 -4.27
N GLY A 147 9.24 -3.49 -4.17
CA GLY A 147 9.09 -2.41 -3.19
C GLY A 147 9.17 -2.90 -1.74
N PHE A 148 8.50 -4.01 -1.43
CA PHE A 148 8.60 -4.64 -0.11
C PHE A 148 10.02 -5.14 0.17
N THR A 149 10.64 -5.86 -0.76
CA THR A 149 12.02 -6.34 -0.59
C THR A 149 12.99 -5.19 -0.34
N LEU A 150 12.90 -4.11 -1.11
CA LEU A 150 13.75 -2.93 -0.95
C LEU A 150 13.50 -2.23 0.40
N SER A 151 12.24 -2.11 0.83
CA SER A 151 11.89 -1.52 2.13
C SER A 151 12.43 -2.35 3.29
N GLN A 152 12.30 -3.68 3.22
CA GLN A 152 12.81 -4.57 4.27
C GLN A 152 14.34 -4.58 4.29
N PHE A 153 14.99 -4.65 3.11
CA PHE A 153 16.44 -4.56 3.00
C PHE A 153 16.99 -3.23 3.55
N GLY A 154 16.31 -2.12 3.25
CA GLY A 154 16.64 -0.80 3.80
C GLY A 154 16.56 -0.75 5.32
N MET A 155 15.50 -1.31 5.92
CA MET A 155 15.37 -1.41 7.39
C MET A 155 16.45 -2.28 8.01
N VAL A 156 16.80 -3.42 7.40
CA VAL A 156 17.87 -4.31 7.88
C VAL A 156 19.23 -3.61 7.83
N ARG A 157 19.57 -2.96 6.72
CA ARG A 157 20.83 -2.22 6.57
C ARG A 157 20.90 -1.04 7.54
N TYR A 158 19.81 -0.30 7.71
CA TYR A 158 19.72 0.79 8.68
C TYR A 158 20.01 0.26 10.10
N TRP A 159 19.36 -0.83 10.49
CA TRP A 159 19.55 -1.43 11.80
C TRP A 159 20.98 -1.94 12.02
N GLN A 160 21.61 -2.55 11.01
CA GLN A 160 23.02 -2.95 11.06
C GLN A 160 23.93 -1.74 11.28
N LYS A 161 23.74 -0.64 10.53
CA LYS A 161 24.55 0.59 10.67
C LYS A 161 24.38 1.24 12.06
N THR A 162 23.15 1.32 12.56
CA THR A 162 22.87 1.89 13.89
C THR A 162 23.45 1.01 15.01
N ARG A 163 23.46 -0.32 14.83
CA ARG A 163 24.13 -1.24 15.77
C ARG A 163 25.65 -1.05 15.81
N HIS A 164 26.30 -0.82 14.66
CA HIS A 164 27.74 -0.54 14.65
C HIS A 164 28.08 0.78 15.37
N ASN A 165 27.25 1.81 15.23
CA ASN A 165 27.43 3.07 15.97
C ASN A 165 27.16 2.92 17.48
N ALA A 166 26.27 2.01 17.88
CA ALA A 166 26.02 1.68 19.28
C ALA A 166 27.14 0.84 19.93
N VAL A 167 27.97 0.15 19.13
CA VAL A 167 29.15 -0.58 19.63
C VAL A 167 30.38 0.34 19.75
N ALA A 168 30.44 1.43 18.98
CA ALA A 168 31.50 2.44 19.10
C ALA A 168 31.33 3.40 20.31
N GLN A 169 30.11 3.48 20.89
CA GLN A 169 29.85 4.17 22.15
C GLN A 169 29.72 3.13 23.26
N GLY A 170 30.83 2.85 23.93
CA GLY A 170 30.89 1.90 25.03
C GLY A 170 29.87 2.22 26.13
N GLY A 171 28.92 1.31 26.32
CA GLY A 171 28.31 1.03 27.61
C GLY A 171 26.98 1.71 27.94
N TYR A 172 25.87 1.23 27.39
CA TYR A 172 24.60 1.17 28.15
C TYR A 172 23.76 -0.03 27.70
N GLN A 173 23.95 -1.15 28.40
CA GLN A 173 22.85 -2.08 28.67
C GLN A 173 21.68 -1.28 29.28
N CYS A 174 20.44 -1.68 28.97
CA CYS A 174 19.19 -1.19 29.58
C CYS A 174 18.47 0.04 28.99
N CYS A 175 18.29 0.12 27.67
CA CYS A 175 17.22 0.98 27.13
C CYS A 175 16.42 0.36 25.95
N TRP A 176 16.26 -0.97 25.94
CA TRP A 176 15.53 -1.65 24.86
C TRP A 176 14.02 -1.77 25.08
N TRP A 177 13.51 -1.58 26.30
CA TRP A 177 12.10 -1.85 26.63
C TRP A 177 11.28 -0.67 27.15
N SER A 178 11.90 0.44 27.58
CA SER A 178 11.17 1.49 28.33
C SER A 178 11.20 2.91 27.76
N CYS A 179 11.69 3.13 26.53
CA CYS A 179 11.65 4.46 25.89
C CYS A 179 10.63 4.52 24.75
N ARG A 180 9.35 4.24 25.05
CA ARG A 180 8.24 4.51 24.13
C ARG A 180 7.24 5.56 24.65
N VAL A 181 7.35 6.05 25.88
CA VAL A 181 6.27 6.87 26.46
C VAL A 181 6.67 8.23 27.02
N ASP A 182 7.93 8.52 27.41
CA ASP A 182 8.24 9.88 27.92
C ASP A 182 9.56 10.43 27.37
N CYS A 183 9.44 11.42 26.50
CA CYS A 183 10.55 12.16 25.92
C CYS A 183 10.97 13.38 26.76
N ASN A 184 10.54 13.47 28.04
CA ASN A 184 10.65 14.72 28.82
C ASN A 184 11.36 14.57 30.18
N ARG A 185 12.05 13.44 30.45
CA ARG A 185 12.65 13.22 31.78
C ARG A 185 13.99 12.48 31.83
N CYS A 186 14.79 12.55 30.78
CA CYS A 186 16.19 12.12 30.86
C CYS A 186 17.08 13.31 31.18
N SER A 187 17.02 13.78 32.42
CA SER A 187 18.02 14.66 33.00
C SER A 187 19.28 13.82 33.27
N CYS A 188 20.31 13.97 32.43
CA CYS A 188 21.66 13.51 32.75
C CYS A 188 22.18 14.33 33.94
N SER A 189 22.32 13.70 35.10
CA SER A 189 23.18 14.20 36.17
C SER A 189 24.50 13.44 36.11
N TYR A 190 25.53 14.19 35.71
CA TYR A 190 26.99 14.00 35.71
C TYR A 190 27.56 12.57 35.74
#